data_AF-A0A7Y3SD26-F1
#
_entry.id   AF-A0A7Y3SD26-F1
#
_cell.length_a   1.000
_cell.length_b   1.000
_cell.length_c   1.000
_cell.angle_alpha   90.00
_cell.angle_beta   90.00
_cell.angle_gamma   90.00
#
_symmetry.space_group_name_H-M   'P 1'
#
loop_
_entity.id
_entity.type
_entity.pdbx_description
1 polymer ?
#
loop_
_entity_poly.entity_id
_entity_poly.type
_entity_poly.pdbx_seq_one_letter_code
_entity_poly.pdbx_strand_id
1 'polypeptide(L)' 'MPSKEIFVLGEGDKEIIDFLEKVRAANGLRVQLGKDVFSVTISSESVSDKGREYLTKGGRVSE' A
#
# COMPACT_ATOMS: atom_id res chain seq x y z
N MET A 1 -17.15 9.07 0.37
CA MET A 1 -15.78 8.62 0.04
C MET A 1 -15.36 7.67 1.15
N PRO A 2 -15.01 6.41 0.87
CA PRO A 2 -14.59 5.50 1.93
C PRO A 2 -13.33 6.08 2.58
N SER A 3 -13.35 6.21 3.91
CA SER A 3 -12.18 6.56 4.70
C SER A 3 -11.07 5.56 4.36
N LYS A 4 -9.89 6.07 3.97
CA LYS A 4 -8.69 5.22 3.87
C LYS A 4 -8.31 4.82 5.30
N GLU A 5 -8.86 3.72 5.79
CA GLU A 5 -8.42 3.11 7.04
C GLU A 5 -7.04 2.51 6.82
N ILE A 6 -6.06 2.91 7.64
CA ILE A 6 -4.71 2.38 7.60
C ILE A 6 -4.66 1.22 8.59
N PHE A 7 -4.51 0.01 8.08
CA PHE A 7 -4.28 -1.18 8.89
C PHE A 7 -2.77 -1.44 9.03
N VAL A 8 -2.29 -1.53 10.26
CA VAL A 8 -0.87 -1.79 10.55
C VAL A 8 -0.68 -3.28 10.77
N LEU A 9 0.07 -3.93 9.89
CA LEU A 9 0.39 -5.35 9.99
C LEU A 9 1.56 -5.54 10.97
N GLY A 10 1.35 -6.40 11.97
CA GLY A 10 2.36 -6.76 12.96
C GLY A 10 2.90 -8.18 12.75
N GLU A 11 3.68 -8.67 13.71
CA GLU A 11 4.25 -10.03 13.67
C GLU A 11 3.19 -11.15 13.61
N GLY A 12 1.99 -10.89 14.15
CA GLY A 12 0.86 -11.82 14.10
C GLY A 12 0.21 -11.98 12.72
N ASP A 13 0.47 -11.04 11.79
CA ASP A 13 -0.16 -11.00 10.46
C ASP A 13 0.72 -11.63 9.38
N LYS A 14 1.57 -12.59 9.76
CA LYS A 14 2.59 -13.18 8.88
C LYS A 14 2.01 -13.68 7.55
N GLU A 15 0.86 -14.33 7.56
CA GLU A 15 0.25 -14.85 6.33
C GLU A 15 -0.17 -13.74 5.36
N ILE A 16 -0.67 -12.62 5.90
CA ILE A 16 -1.06 -11.45 5.11
C ILE A 16 0.20 -10.81 4.51
N ILE A 17 1.26 -10.66 5.31
CA ILE A 17 2.55 -10.13 4.86
C ILE A 17 3.11 -11.01 3.74
N ASP A 18 3.21 -12.33 3.96
CA ASP A 18 3.74 -13.28 2.99
C ASP A 18 2.92 -13.27 1.67
N PHE A 19 1.60 -13.11 1.75
CA PHE A 19 0.75 -12.95 0.57
C PHE A 19 1.03 -11.64 -0.18
N LEU A 20 1.11 -10.51 0.53
CA LEU A 20 1.40 -9.21 -0.08
C LEU A 20 2.78 -9.20 -0.74
N GLU A 21 3.78 -9.85 -0.13
CA GLU A 21 5.10 -10.02 -0.73
C GLU A 21 5.06 -10.81 -2.03
N LYS A 22 4.28 -11.90 -2.10
CA LYS A 22 4.08 -12.67 -3.34
C LYS A 22 3.41 -11.83 -4.43
N VAL A 23 2.37 -11.08 -4.08
CA VAL A 23 1.68 -10.18 -5.03
C VAL A 23 2.64 -9.12 -5.56
N ARG A 24 3.47 -8.54 -4.69
CA ARG A 24 4.50 -7.56 -5.08
C ARG A 24 5.55 -8.18 -6.01
N ALA A 25 6.07 -9.35 -5.67
CA ALA A 25 7.09 -10.05 -6.47
C ALA A 25 6.58 -10.45 -7.87
N ALA A 26 5.30 -10.80 -7.98
CA ALA A 26 4.67 -11.16 -9.25
C ALA A 26 4.19 -9.96 -10.08
N ASN A 27 4.38 -8.72 -9.60
CA ASN A 27 3.83 -7.51 -10.21
C ASN A 27 2.31 -7.57 -10.41
N GLY A 28 1.61 -8.13 -9.41
CA GLY A 28 0.17 -8.38 -9.44
C GLY A 28 -0.18 -9.86 -9.66
N LEU A 29 -1.30 -10.29 -9.08
CA LEU A 29 -1.81 -11.65 -9.17
C LEU A 29 -3.31 -11.67 -9.42
N ARG A 30 -3.81 -12.78 -9.97
CA ARG A 30 -5.24 -13.09 -9.96
C ARG A 30 -5.52 -14.13 -8.90
N VAL A 31 -6.52 -13.86 -8.06
CA VAL A 31 -6.92 -14.73 -6.95
C VAL A 31 -8.36 -15.14 -7.16
N GLN A 32 -8.64 -16.44 -7.09
CA GLN A 32 -9.99 -16.96 -7.14
C GLN A 32 -10.54 -17.14 -5.72
N LEU A 33 -11.72 -16.58 -5.44
CA LEU A 33 -12.46 -16.79 -4.21
C LEU A 33 -13.86 -17.28 -4.58
N GLY A 34 -14.17 -18.53 -4.25
CA GLY A 34 -15.40 -19.19 -4.70
C GLY A 34 -15.46 -19.26 -6.22
N LYS A 35 -16.44 -18.57 -6.82
CA LYS A 35 -16.64 -18.52 -8.28
C LYS A 35 -16.04 -17.28 -8.94
N ASP A 36 -15.57 -16.33 -8.14
CA ASP A 36 -15.14 -15.03 -8.61
C ASP A 36 -13.62 -14.95 -8.67
N VAL A 37 -13.11 -14.19 -9.64
CA VAL A 37 -11.68 -13.96 -9.83
C VAL A 37 -11.39 -12.48 -9.64
N PHE A 38 -10.48 -12.17 -8.72
CA PHE A 38 -10.05 -10.83 -8.35
C PHE A 38 -8.65 -10.56 -8.88
N SER A 39 -8.41 -9.37 -9.40
CA SER A 39 -7.04 -8.91 -9.67
C SER A 39 -6.55 -8.14 -8.45
N VAL A 40 -5.43 -8.57 -7.89
CA VAL A 40 -4.79 -7.96 -6.73
C VAL A 40 -3.47 -7.35 -7.17
N THR A 41 -3.33 -6.05 -6.98
CA THR A 41 -2.13 -5.27 -7.30
C THR A 41 -1.74 -4.42 -6.11
N ILE A 42 -0.44 -4.34 -5.82
CA ILE A 42 0.09 -3.51 -4.73
C ILE A 42 0.88 -2.37 -5.34
N SER A 43 0.55 -1.15 -4.94
CA SER A 43 1.31 0.05 -5.24
C SER A 43 1.90 0.60 -3.94
N SER A 44 3.21 0.80 -3.91
CA SER A 44 3.85 1.51 -2.80
C SER A 44 3.56 3.01 -2.95
N GLU A 45 2.70 3.55 -2.09
CA GLU A 45 2.63 4.99 -1.88
C GLU A 45 3.65 5.35 -0.81
N SER A 46 4.76 5.98 -1.21
CA SER A 46 5.64 6.69 -0.28
C SER A 46 5.51 8.18 -0.54
N VAL A 47 5.38 8.96 0.53
CA VAL A 47 5.65 10.39 0.44
C VAL A 47 7.17 10.50 0.29
N SER A 48 7.64 11.04 -0.84
CA SER A 48 9.07 11.29 -1.05
C SER A 48 9.65 12.09 0.12
N ASP A 49 10.95 11.97 0.40
CA ASP A 49 11.58 12.73 1.48
C ASP A 49 11.34 14.24 1.34
N LYS A 50 11.33 14.75 0.10
CA LYS A 50 10.94 16.13 -0.22
C LYS A 50 9.48 16.44 0.15
N GLY A 51 8.55 15.53 -0.15
CA GLY A 51 7.15 15.69 0.23
C GLY A 51 6.94 15.64 1.74
N ARG A 52 7.69 14.79 2.45
CA ARG A 52 7.68 14.69 3.90
C ARG A 52 8.22 15.96 4.53
N GLU A 53 9.32 16.49 4.01
CA GLU A 53 9.92 17.74 4.47
C GLU A 53 9.01 18.94 4.21
N TYR A 54 8.35 19.01 3.05
CA TYR A 54 7.33 20.02 2.73
C TYR A 54 6.16 20.00 3.72
N LEU A 55 5.59 18.81 3.99
CA LEU A 55 4.44 18.64 4.88
C LEU A 55 4.77 18.88 6.36
N THR A 56 6.02 18.63 6.79
CA THR A 56 6.43 18.74 8.20
C THR A 56 7.05 20.09 8.54
N LYS A 57 7.73 20.75 7.60
CA LYS A 57 8.37 22.05 7.81
C LYS A 57 7.51 23.24 7.37
N GLY A 58 6.33 23.00 6.79
CA GLY A 58 5.42 24.06 6.35
C GLY A 58 6.04 24.98 5.29
N GLY A 59 6.84 24.40 4.38
CA GLY A 59 7.51 25.17 3.35
C GLY A 59 6.50 25.87 2.46
N ARG A 60 6.58 27.20 2.34
CA ARG A 60 5.79 27.94 1.36
C ARG A 60 6.13 27.40 -0.03
N VAL A 61 5.11 27.03 -0.80
CA VAL A 61 5.24 26.93 -2.27
C VAL A 61 5.68 28.31 -2.70
N SER A 62 6.97 28.46 -2.96
CA SER A 62 7.50 29.65 -3.60
C SER A 62 7.28 29.41 -5.09
N GLU A 63 6.64 30.37 -5.73
CA GLU A 63 6.23 30.42 -7.14
C GLU A 63 7.28 29.92 -8.14
#